data_AF-A0A838ZKT8-F1
#
_entry.id   AF-A0A838ZKT8-F1
#
_cell.length_a   1.000
_cell.length_b   1.000
_cell.length_c   1.000
_cell.angle_alpha   90.00
_cell.angle_beta   90.00
_cell.angle_gamma   90.00
#
_symmetry.space_group_name_H-M   'P 1'
#
loop_
_entity.id
_entity.type
_entity.pdbx_description
1 polymer ?
#
loop_
_entity_poly.entity_id
_entity_poly.type
_entity_poly.pdbx_seq_one_letter_code
_entity_poly.pdbx_strand_id
1 'polypeptide(L)'
;MKKLTSLSIILLCGFSLAQNSYSFTKRLDYAFPAIEGINEEVVFAKHYIPSVYSESTKNSLIYFPIWTSGQAGYTFIDGNQFINVQNVDLENNFSIQQMDYYGYGKAVDTPYDKVELKKIEREPLTVLGKTCNHYDVLITKDGEVQPSDFVLCIDETSEIDNTSFLLPKQEGKQIKGLVLAVTSPEGNENERILLKSIHSVASTIQFNLDKELAAYQERKDSLQKVEEEEELAWETTDMAADAYDSYYNYMTQPKFCDYMDFYKLKFSSDDASTMASSYLGSICSYTYYLKRGDEEKYKEFALKEIKGMKKNLPKTGLISKKDAEMFYEFLKKDIEAIELTEPLTQEEIAAENAALDAEYAANLAGAEAAEAVSDAAGIYDEYEPYVYDYNSTYQTLQPEDSSFAVTSLNEDSNYWKGMPVYCKKLETIVPQFSDEEITKHAKNYAGQICDMYLGEFEGTSVWHKGTLDAIRSEQLYFNNNRDKFSKKDRELLNEFLNNLD
;
A
#
# COMPACT_ATOMS: atom_id res chain seq x y z
N MET A 1 -66.99 -15.46 -31.34
CA MET A 1 -66.11 -16.63 -31.18
C MET A 1 -64.71 -16.28 -31.69
N LYS A 2 -63.72 -16.40 -30.80
CA LYS A 2 -62.28 -16.69 -30.99
C LYS A 2 -61.62 -16.49 -32.38
N LYS A 3 -60.54 -15.68 -32.41
CA LYS A 3 -59.11 -16.03 -32.65
C LYS A 3 -58.37 -14.75 -33.15
N LEU A 4 -57.55 -14.05 -32.35
CA LEU A 4 -56.13 -14.31 -32.06
C LEU A 4 -55.30 -14.62 -33.32
N THR A 5 -54.40 -13.72 -33.76
CA THR A 5 -52.92 -13.89 -33.64
C THR A 5 -52.10 -12.76 -34.30
N SER A 6 -51.08 -12.33 -33.55
CA SER A 6 -49.82 -11.68 -33.93
C SER A 6 -49.81 -10.25 -34.49
N LEU A 7 -49.90 -9.30 -33.56
CA LEU A 7 -49.18 -8.03 -33.68
C LEU A 7 -47.80 -8.22 -33.02
N SER A 8 -46.76 -8.47 -33.80
CA SER A 8 -45.38 -8.44 -33.32
C SER A 8 -44.97 -6.99 -33.05
N ILE A 9 -45.35 -6.48 -31.87
CA ILE A 9 -44.65 -5.35 -31.26
C ILE A 9 -43.31 -5.94 -30.80
N ILE A 10 -42.29 -5.79 -31.64
CA ILE A 10 -40.92 -5.87 -31.19
C ILE A 10 -40.76 -4.68 -30.24
N LEU A 11 -40.99 -4.92 -28.95
CA LEU A 11 -40.33 -4.19 -27.89
C LEU A 11 -38.84 -4.37 -28.16
N LEU A 12 -38.25 -3.39 -28.82
CA LEU A 12 -36.86 -3.05 -28.55
C LEU A 12 -36.85 -2.63 -27.07
N CYS A 13 -36.65 -3.61 -26.20
CA CYS A 13 -36.04 -3.38 -24.91
C CYS A 13 -34.81 -2.52 -25.21
N GLY A 14 -34.90 -1.24 -24.84
CA GLY A 14 -33.74 -0.37 -24.84
C GLY A 14 -32.68 -1.11 -24.04
N PHE A 15 -31.63 -1.53 -24.72
CA PHE A 15 -30.35 -1.73 -24.07
C PHE A 15 -30.15 -0.46 -23.25
N SER A 16 -30.20 -0.58 -21.93
CA SER A 16 -29.74 0.45 -21.02
C SER A 16 -28.30 0.72 -21.43
N LEU A 17 -28.09 1.79 -22.20
CA LEU A 17 -26.76 2.33 -22.43
C LEU A 17 -26.21 2.57 -21.03
N ALA A 18 -25.11 1.87 -20.69
CA ALA A 18 -24.39 2.08 -19.44
C ALA A 18 -24.26 3.59 -19.23
N GLN A 19 -24.77 4.08 -18.10
CA GLN A 19 -24.75 5.50 -17.80
C GLN A 19 -23.31 5.87 -17.45
N ASN A 20 -22.52 6.20 -18.47
CA ASN A 20 -21.12 6.56 -18.31
C ASN A 20 -20.94 7.95 -17.69
N SER A 21 -22.02 8.65 -17.35
CA SER A 21 -22.00 10.04 -16.89
C SER A 21 -22.91 10.24 -15.68
N TYR A 22 -22.34 10.77 -14.60
CA TYR A 22 -23.06 11.07 -13.37
C TYR A 22 -23.03 12.56 -13.09
N SER A 23 -24.20 13.17 -12.89
CA SER A 23 -24.35 14.61 -12.71
C SER A 23 -24.81 14.93 -11.28
N PHE A 24 -24.16 15.91 -10.68
CA PHE A 24 -24.41 16.38 -9.32
C PHE A 24 -24.88 17.83 -9.37
N THR A 25 -25.92 18.13 -8.59
CA THR A 25 -26.56 19.45 -8.56
C THR A 25 -26.37 20.18 -7.22
N LYS A 26 -26.01 19.44 -6.17
CA LYS A 26 -25.74 19.97 -4.85
C LYS A 26 -24.43 19.44 -4.31
N ARG A 27 -23.73 20.26 -3.53
CA ARG A 27 -22.57 19.88 -2.73
C ARG A 27 -22.83 20.26 -1.28
N LEU A 28 -22.61 19.31 -0.38
CA LEU A 28 -22.75 19.47 1.07
C LEU A 28 -21.35 19.44 1.69
N ASP A 29 -20.96 20.49 2.40
CA ASP A 29 -19.65 20.57 3.02
C ASP A 29 -19.79 20.28 4.52
N TYR A 30 -19.05 19.27 4.98
CA TYR A 30 -19.01 18.82 6.37
C TYR A 30 -17.65 19.16 6.97
N ALA A 31 -17.62 19.66 8.20
CA ALA A 31 -16.39 20.05 8.88
C ALA A 31 -16.41 19.67 10.36
N PHE A 32 -15.22 19.49 10.93
CA PHE A 32 -15.06 19.48 12.39
C PHE A 32 -15.26 20.91 12.94
N PRO A 33 -15.81 21.07 14.15
CA PRO A 33 -15.81 22.36 14.84
C PRO A 33 -14.37 22.84 15.05
N ALA A 34 -14.18 24.15 15.18
CA ALA A 34 -12.88 24.71 15.54
C ALA A 34 -12.43 24.13 16.89
N ILE A 35 -11.28 23.45 16.90
CA ILE A 35 -10.67 22.88 18.10
C ILE A 35 -9.76 23.96 18.71
N GLU A 36 -9.70 24.04 20.04
CA GLU A 36 -8.82 24.96 20.75
C GLU A 36 -7.36 24.79 20.29
N GLY A 37 -6.77 25.83 19.70
CA GLY A 37 -5.40 25.80 19.15
C GLY A 37 -5.29 25.66 17.63
N ILE A 38 -6.37 25.30 16.93
CA ILE A 38 -6.45 25.30 15.45
C ILE A 38 -7.48 26.37 15.07
N ASN A 39 -7.00 27.53 14.66
CA ASN A 39 -7.84 28.72 14.39
C ASN A 39 -8.69 28.63 13.10
N GLU A 40 -8.60 27.54 12.35
CA GLU A 40 -9.31 27.36 11.08
C GLU A 40 -10.16 26.09 11.12
N GLU A 41 -11.41 26.21 10.65
CA GLU A 41 -12.31 25.05 10.50
C GLU A 41 -11.73 24.09 9.46
N VAL A 42 -11.64 22.81 9.81
CA VAL A 42 -11.12 21.79 8.90
C VAL A 42 -12.30 21.10 8.22
N VAL A 43 -12.46 21.34 6.92
CA VAL A 43 -13.43 20.61 6.08
C VAL A 43 -13.05 19.13 6.14
N PHE A 44 -13.98 18.30 6.60
CA PHE A 44 -13.83 16.85 6.72
C PHE A 44 -14.21 16.14 5.44
N ALA A 45 -15.34 16.51 4.85
CA ALA A 45 -15.86 15.85 3.65
C ALA A 45 -16.71 16.81 2.80
N LYS A 46 -16.71 16.59 1.48
CA LYS A 46 -17.60 17.25 0.52
C LYS A 46 -18.45 16.18 -0.17
N HIS A 47 -19.77 16.23 0.00
CA HIS A 47 -20.70 15.25 -0.59
C HIS A 47 -21.45 15.86 -1.77
N TYR A 48 -21.16 15.37 -2.97
CA TYR A 48 -21.81 15.75 -4.21
C TYR A 48 -22.98 14.81 -4.49
N ILE A 49 -24.18 15.38 -4.59
CA ILE A 49 -25.42 14.62 -4.79
C ILE A 49 -26.24 15.13 -5.98
N PRO A 50 -26.98 14.24 -6.67
CA PRO A 50 -28.05 14.60 -7.58
C PRO A 50 -29.17 15.38 -6.87
N SER A 51 -30.06 15.99 -7.65
CA SER A 51 -31.18 16.78 -7.08
C SER A 51 -32.23 15.91 -6.39
N VAL A 52 -32.38 14.66 -6.86
CA VAL A 52 -33.40 13.72 -6.40
C VAL A 52 -32.78 12.32 -6.37
N TYR A 53 -33.06 11.57 -5.31
CA TYR A 53 -32.74 10.15 -5.24
C TYR A 53 -33.74 9.31 -6.06
N SER A 54 -33.23 8.44 -6.92
CA SER A 54 -34.01 7.47 -7.72
C SER A 54 -33.12 6.28 -8.07
N GLU A 55 -33.69 5.20 -8.60
CA GLU A 55 -32.86 4.07 -9.09
C GLU A 55 -31.81 4.50 -10.13
N SER A 56 -32.12 5.48 -10.98
CA SER A 56 -31.19 6.05 -11.98
C SER A 56 -30.20 7.07 -11.42
N THR A 57 -30.39 7.51 -10.17
CA THR A 57 -29.59 8.58 -9.53
C THR A 57 -29.26 8.22 -8.10
N LYS A 58 -29.15 6.92 -7.78
CA LYS A 58 -28.80 6.43 -6.43
C LYS A 58 -27.32 6.62 -6.11
N ASN A 59 -26.58 7.25 -7.03
CA ASN A 59 -25.15 7.46 -6.93
C ASN A 59 -24.83 8.83 -6.36
N SER A 60 -23.75 8.89 -5.60
CA SER A 60 -23.18 10.14 -5.11
C SER A 60 -21.66 10.06 -5.06
N LEU A 61 -21.00 11.19 -4.88
CA LEU A 61 -19.54 11.27 -4.81
C LEU A 61 -19.16 11.99 -3.52
N ILE A 62 -18.33 11.38 -2.69
CA ILE A 62 -17.74 12.03 -1.52
C ILE A 62 -16.29 12.31 -1.81
N TYR A 63 -15.82 13.48 -1.40
CA TYR A 63 -14.41 13.83 -1.40
C TYR A 63 -13.95 14.08 0.04
N PHE A 64 -12.84 13.44 0.42
CA PHE A 64 -12.20 13.62 1.71
C PHE A 64 -10.92 14.46 1.54
N PRO A 65 -10.97 15.78 1.81
CA PRO A 65 -9.81 16.68 1.67
C PRO A 65 -8.67 16.39 2.65
N ILE A 66 -8.94 15.72 3.77
CA ILE A 66 -7.93 15.44 4.80
C ILE A 66 -7.23 14.13 4.46
N TRP A 67 -5.89 14.16 4.44
CA TRP A 67 -5.02 13.00 4.29
C TRP A 67 -5.11 12.09 5.53
N THR A 68 -6.09 11.20 5.56
CA THR A 68 -6.09 10.05 6.46
C THR A 68 -5.56 8.87 5.66
N SER A 69 -4.34 8.39 5.93
CA SER A 69 -3.68 7.22 5.28
C SER A 69 -2.95 7.43 3.94
N GLY A 70 -2.58 8.66 3.56
CA GLY A 70 -1.63 8.85 2.45
C GLY A 70 -2.23 9.14 1.07
N GLN A 71 -3.54 9.32 0.95
CA GLN A 71 -4.18 9.74 -0.30
C GLN A 71 -5.44 10.58 -0.01
N ALA A 72 -5.56 11.76 -0.63
CA ALA A 72 -6.83 12.48 -0.72
C ALA A 72 -7.69 11.78 -1.78
N GLY A 73 -8.77 11.11 -1.35
CA GLY A 73 -9.55 10.22 -2.20
C GLY A 73 -10.96 10.71 -2.49
N TYR A 74 -11.47 10.38 -3.69
CA TYR A 74 -12.89 10.42 -3.96
C TYR A 74 -13.48 9.03 -3.69
N THR A 75 -14.63 8.98 -3.03
CA THR A 75 -15.41 7.76 -2.88
C THR A 75 -16.72 7.91 -3.65
N PHE A 76 -16.86 7.14 -4.71
CA PHE A 76 -18.11 7.00 -5.44
C PHE A 76 -18.99 5.99 -4.73
N ILE A 77 -20.22 6.41 -4.41
CA ILE A 77 -21.23 5.54 -3.79
C ILE A 77 -22.16 5.04 -4.88
N ASP A 78 -22.29 3.71 -5.00
CA ASP A 78 -23.33 3.06 -5.81
C ASP A 78 -24.14 2.09 -4.94
N GLY A 79 -25.35 2.51 -4.55
CA GLY A 79 -26.19 1.72 -3.67
C GLY A 79 -25.53 1.48 -2.31
N ASN A 80 -25.07 0.25 -2.06
CA ASN A 80 -24.36 -0.13 -0.83
C ASN A 80 -22.85 -0.24 -0.99
N GLN A 81 -22.31 0.03 -2.19
CA GLN A 81 -20.89 -0.05 -2.46
C GLN A 81 -20.21 1.31 -2.29
N PHE A 82 -19.08 1.31 -1.60
CA PHE A 82 -18.15 2.43 -1.51
C PHE A 82 -16.95 2.12 -2.41
N ILE A 83 -16.75 2.94 -3.43
CA ILE A 83 -15.77 2.71 -4.48
C ILE A 83 -14.77 3.85 -4.45
N ASN A 84 -13.54 3.57 -4.07
CA ASN A 84 -12.45 4.52 -4.15
C ASN A 84 -12.10 4.77 -5.62
N VAL A 85 -12.34 6.00 -6.04
CA VAL A 85 -12.12 6.45 -7.41
C VAL A 85 -11.15 7.61 -7.44
N GLN A 86 -10.45 7.73 -8.55
CA GLN A 86 -9.58 8.85 -8.83
C GLN A 86 -9.97 9.51 -10.14
N ASN A 87 -9.87 10.83 -10.18
CA ASN A 87 -9.95 11.58 -11.42
C ASN A 87 -8.66 11.33 -12.22
N VAL A 88 -8.79 10.93 -13.49
CA VAL A 88 -7.64 10.57 -14.33
C VAL A 88 -7.33 11.59 -15.42
N ASP A 89 -8.22 12.55 -15.66
CA ASP A 89 -8.02 13.60 -16.65
C ASP A 89 -8.92 14.83 -16.47
N LEU A 90 -8.64 15.84 -17.28
CA LEU A 90 -9.37 17.12 -17.32
C LEU A 90 -10.78 17.03 -17.90
N GLU A 91 -11.17 15.89 -18.44
CA GLU A 91 -12.49 15.63 -19.00
C GLU A 91 -13.43 15.04 -17.95
N ASN A 92 -12.98 15.01 -16.69
CA ASN A 92 -13.64 14.40 -15.54
C ASN A 92 -13.87 12.91 -15.74
N ASN A 93 -12.97 12.20 -16.42
CA ASN A 93 -12.99 10.74 -16.38
C ASN A 93 -12.49 10.26 -15.02
N PHE A 94 -13.19 9.29 -14.45
CA PHE A 94 -12.85 8.63 -13.20
C PHE A 94 -12.56 7.16 -13.47
N SER A 95 -11.67 6.60 -12.66
CA SER A 95 -11.34 5.18 -12.64
C SER A 95 -11.29 4.67 -11.21
N ILE A 96 -11.47 3.36 -11.01
CA ILE A 96 -11.25 2.76 -9.69
C ILE A 96 -9.75 2.83 -9.38
N GLN A 97 -9.43 3.38 -8.23
CA GLN A 97 -8.04 3.54 -7.78
C GLN A 97 -7.36 2.17 -7.71
N GLN A 98 -6.06 2.13 -8.07
CA GLN A 98 -5.30 0.88 -8.01
C GLN A 98 -5.14 0.41 -6.57
N MET A 99 -5.13 -0.91 -6.35
CA MET A 99 -4.82 -1.46 -5.03
C MET A 99 -3.34 -1.19 -4.76
N ASP A 100 -3.03 -0.58 -3.60
CA ASP A 100 -1.63 -0.48 -3.19
C ASP A 100 -1.06 -1.90 -3.00
N TYR A 101 0.18 -2.09 -3.48
CA TYR A 101 0.92 -3.36 -3.44
C TYR A 101 1.10 -3.93 -2.02
N TYR A 102 0.77 -3.13 -0.98
CA TYR A 102 0.91 -3.47 0.43
C TYR A 102 -0.42 -3.75 1.15
N GLY A 103 -1.51 -4.02 0.42
CA GLY A 103 -2.71 -4.64 1.02
C GLY A 103 -3.56 -3.75 1.95
N TYR A 104 -3.27 -2.47 2.10
CA TYR A 104 -4.05 -1.57 2.96
C TYR A 104 -5.20 -0.88 2.20
N GLY A 105 -6.20 -1.67 1.79
CA GLY A 105 -7.53 -1.17 1.43
C GLY A 105 -8.18 -1.85 0.22
N LYS A 106 -9.42 -2.32 0.39
CA LYS A 106 -10.27 -2.69 -0.76
C LYS A 106 -10.71 -1.40 -1.46
N ALA A 107 -10.31 -1.21 -2.73
CA ALA A 107 -10.79 -0.08 -3.52
C ALA A 107 -12.30 -0.14 -3.79
N VAL A 108 -12.91 -1.32 -3.65
CA VAL A 108 -14.36 -1.52 -3.65
C VAL A 108 -14.74 -2.23 -2.36
N ASP A 109 -15.50 -1.55 -1.51
CA ASP A 109 -15.99 -2.11 -0.26
C ASP A 109 -17.52 -2.10 -0.19
N THR A 110 -18.06 -3.06 0.54
CA THR A 110 -19.49 -3.14 0.88
C THR A 110 -19.55 -3.23 2.40
N PRO A 111 -19.52 -2.09 3.09
CA PRO A 111 -19.23 -2.08 4.51
C PRO A 111 -20.34 -2.75 5.35
N TYR A 112 -21.57 -2.75 4.84
CA TYR A 112 -22.75 -3.27 5.53
C TYR A 112 -23.70 -3.97 4.55
N ASP A 113 -24.26 -5.10 4.96
CA ASP A 113 -25.34 -5.79 4.23
C ASP A 113 -26.66 -5.03 4.36
N LYS A 114 -26.90 -4.50 5.56
CA LYS A 114 -28.14 -3.80 5.94
C LYS A 114 -27.85 -2.72 6.99
N VAL A 115 -28.72 -1.72 7.01
CA VAL A 115 -28.73 -0.68 8.04
C VAL A 115 -30.12 -0.52 8.62
N GLU A 116 -30.21 -0.39 9.94
CA GLU A 116 -31.40 0.05 10.65
C GLU A 116 -31.10 1.34 11.41
N LEU A 117 -32.03 2.30 11.34
CA LEU A 117 -31.93 3.56 12.08
C LEU A 117 -32.89 3.54 13.25
N LYS A 118 -32.33 3.57 14.47
CA LYS A 118 -33.12 3.60 15.70
C LYS A 118 -33.09 5.01 16.27
N LYS A 119 -34.26 5.67 16.29
CA LYS A 119 -34.38 7.01 16.87
C LYS A 119 -34.04 6.96 18.37
N ILE A 120 -33.23 7.92 18.80
CA ILE A 120 -32.81 8.10 20.20
C ILE A 120 -33.11 9.51 20.70
N GLU A 121 -33.21 9.65 22.02
CA GLU A 121 -33.35 10.94 22.68
C GLU A 121 -31.97 11.54 22.96
N ARG A 122 -31.74 12.74 22.45
CA ARG A 122 -30.57 13.60 22.74
C ARG A 122 -31.03 15.06 22.76
N GLU A 123 -30.19 15.92 23.33
CA GLU A 123 -30.41 17.35 23.29
C GLU A 123 -30.63 17.83 21.84
N PRO A 124 -31.60 18.73 21.60
CA PRO A 124 -31.86 19.24 20.27
C PRO A 124 -30.64 19.95 19.68
N LEU A 125 -30.17 19.48 18.53
CA LEU A 125 -29.09 20.12 17.79
C LEU A 125 -29.68 20.99 16.69
N THR A 126 -29.21 22.24 16.59
CA THR A 126 -29.57 23.16 15.51
C THR A 126 -28.34 23.45 14.65
N VAL A 127 -28.42 23.13 13.36
CA VAL A 127 -27.35 23.36 12.38
C VAL A 127 -27.96 24.11 11.20
N LEU A 128 -27.36 25.24 10.81
CA LEU A 128 -27.87 26.11 9.73
C LEU A 128 -29.36 26.49 9.89
N GLY A 129 -29.81 26.70 11.13
CA GLY A 129 -31.21 27.04 11.45
C GLY A 129 -32.20 25.89 11.32
N LYS A 130 -31.72 24.66 11.11
CA LYS A 130 -32.53 23.44 11.02
C LYS A 130 -32.32 22.57 12.25
N THR A 131 -33.38 21.92 12.71
CA THR A 131 -33.34 20.94 13.80
C THR A 131 -33.34 19.53 13.23
N CYS A 132 -32.86 18.56 14.02
CA CYS A 132 -32.80 17.16 13.61
C CYS A 132 -33.30 16.20 14.69
N ASN A 133 -33.59 14.97 14.26
CA ASN A 133 -33.73 13.82 15.12
C ASN A 133 -32.43 13.01 15.13
N HIS A 134 -32.08 12.42 16.28
CA HIS A 134 -30.89 11.60 16.43
C HIS A 134 -31.21 10.12 16.24
N TYR A 135 -30.31 9.40 15.57
CA TYR A 135 -30.47 7.98 15.26
C TYR A 135 -29.17 7.21 15.54
N ASP A 136 -29.28 6.17 16.36
CA ASP A 136 -28.29 5.11 16.36
C ASP A 136 -28.34 4.39 15.02
N VAL A 137 -27.15 4.09 14.49
CA VAL A 137 -27.00 3.30 13.27
C VAL A 137 -26.66 1.87 13.66
N LEU A 138 -27.57 0.94 13.38
CA LEU A 138 -27.35 -0.48 13.57
C LEU A 138 -26.97 -1.07 12.22
N ILE A 139 -25.80 -1.71 12.15
CA ILE A 139 -25.27 -2.30 10.93
C ILE A 139 -25.39 -3.82 11.02
N THR A 140 -25.75 -4.45 9.91
CA THR A 140 -25.62 -5.91 9.74
C THR A 140 -24.42 -6.19 8.85
N LYS A 141 -23.49 -7.00 9.34
CA LYS A 141 -22.33 -7.47 8.58
C LYS A 141 -22.17 -8.96 8.84
N ASP A 142 -22.06 -9.76 7.78
CA ASP A 142 -21.91 -11.21 7.87
C ASP A 142 -23.05 -11.89 8.66
N GLY A 143 -24.24 -11.30 8.63
CA GLY A 143 -25.43 -11.77 9.34
C GLY A 143 -25.54 -11.38 10.82
N GLU A 144 -24.53 -10.71 11.38
CA GLU A 144 -24.55 -10.21 12.76
C GLU A 144 -24.95 -8.74 12.82
N VAL A 145 -25.82 -8.40 13.77
CA VAL A 145 -26.27 -7.03 14.00
C VAL A 145 -25.44 -6.41 15.11
N GLN A 146 -24.81 -5.27 14.84
CA GLN A 146 -24.01 -4.52 15.82
C GLN A 146 -24.26 -3.01 15.70
N PRO A 147 -24.11 -2.25 16.80
CA PRO A 147 -24.12 -0.80 16.73
C PRO A 147 -22.91 -0.29 15.95
N SER A 148 -23.11 0.76 15.16
CA SER A 148 -22.05 1.51 14.52
C SER A 148 -21.35 2.44 15.51
N ASP A 149 -20.14 2.86 15.19
CA ASP A 149 -19.35 3.82 15.95
C ASP A 149 -19.79 5.28 15.74
N PHE A 150 -20.98 5.50 15.19
CA PHE A 150 -21.53 6.83 14.96
C PHE A 150 -23.05 6.90 15.06
N VAL A 151 -23.52 8.11 15.33
CA VAL A 151 -24.92 8.52 15.43
C VAL A 151 -25.18 9.63 14.41
N LEU A 152 -26.33 9.56 13.75
CA LEU A 152 -26.74 10.53 12.74
C LEU A 152 -27.79 11.50 13.30
N CYS A 153 -27.60 12.79 13.05
CA CYS A 153 -28.57 13.84 13.28
C CYS A 153 -29.19 14.22 11.92
N ILE A 154 -30.46 13.84 11.70
CA ILE A 154 -31.16 13.94 10.41
C ILE A 154 -32.33 14.93 10.50
N ASP A 155 -32.35 15.94 9.61
CA ASP A 155 -33.51 16.79 9.32
C ASP A 155 -34.43 16.06 8.32
N GLU A 156 -35.45 15.37 8.86
CA GLU A 156 -36.47 14.65 8.08
C GLU A 156 -37.40 15.57 7.27
N THR A 157 -37.38 16.88 7.54
CA THR A 157 -38.23 17.86 6.85
C THR A 157 -37.57 18.50 5.64
N SER A 158 -36.26 18.26 5.46
CA SER A 158 -35.49 18.80 4.35
C SER A 158 -35.90 18.20 3.00
N GLU A 159 -35.99 19.04 1.97
CA GLU A 159 -36.12 18.58 0.58
C GLU A 159 -34.83 17.95 0.04
N ILE A 160 -33.70 18.17 0.71
CA ILE A 160 -32.43 17.51 0.41
C ILE A 160 -32.39 16.21 1.19
N ASP A 161 -32.19 15.11 0.48
CA ASP A 161 -32.07 13.77 1.05
C ASP A 161 -30.70 13.19 0.70
N ASN A 162 -29.70 13.40 1.55
CA ASN A 162 -28.41 12.71 1.41
C ASN A 162 -28.34 11.41 2.23
N THR A 163 -29.28 11.21 3.16
CA THR A 163 -29.42 9.98 3.95
C THR A 163 -29.61 8.76 3.06
N SER A 164 -30.48 8.86 2.04
CA SER A 164 -30.73 7.76 1.09
C SER A 164 -29.53 7.38 0.23
N PHE A 165 -28.52 8.24 0.12
CA PHE A 165 -27.29 7.95 -0.61
C PHE A 165 -26.22 7.34 0.30
N LEU A 166 -26.10 7.85 1.53
CA LEU A 166 -25.06 7.40 2.47
C LEU A 166 -25.35 6.02 3.06
N LEU A 167 -26.63 5.69 3.21
CA LEU A 167 -27.06 4.45 3.83
C LEU A 167 -27.66 3.53 2.77
N PRO A 168 -27.30 2.23 2.80
CA PRO A 168 -27.92 1.25 1.92
C PRO A 168 -29.41 1.08 2.29
N LYS A 169 -30.09 0.16 1.60
CA LYS A 169 -31.50 -0.15 1.86
C LYS A 169 -31.76 -0.35 3.35
N GLN A 170 -32.57 0.53 3.93
CA GLN A 170 -32.92 0.47 5.34
C GLN A 170 -34.04 -0.56 5.56
N GLU A 171 -33.97 -1.35 6.63
CA GLU A 171 -35.13 -2.17 7.02
C GLU A 171 -36.22 -1.30 7.67
N GLY A 172 -37.48 -1.59 7.32
CA GLY A 172 -38.62 -0.82 7.78
C GLY A 172 -38.92 0.43 6.93
N LYS A 173 -39.32 1.52 7.59
CA LYS A 173 -39.64 2.78 6.90
C LYS A 173 -38.34 3.52 6.59
N GLN A 174 -38.00 3.63 5.32
CA GLN A 174 -36.85 4.43 4.86
C GLN A 174 -36.95 5.86 5.43
N ILE A 175 -36.01 6.20 6.31
CA ILE A 175 -35.79 7.55 6.81
C ILE A 175 -35.06 8.32 5.71
N LYS A 176 -35.67 9.44 5.31
CA LYS A 176 -35.15 10.34 4.30
C LYS A 176 -34.89 11.68 4.93
N GLY A 177 -33.89 12.39 4.44
CA GLY A 177 -33.61 13.74 4.89
C GLY A 177 -32.14 14.12 4.83
N LEU A 178 -31.86 15.29 5.39
CA LEU A 178 -30.53 15.89 5.37
C LEU A 178 -29.79 15.55 6.66
N VAL A 179 -28.65 14.86 6.54
CA VAL A 179 -27.72 14.66 7.65
C VAL A 179 -27.11 16.01 8.01
N LEU A 180 -27.47 16.54 9.17
CA LEU A 180 -26.93 17.80 9.70
C LEU A 180 -25.66 17.58 10.51
N ALA A 181 -25.52 16.41 11.16
CA ALA A 181 -24.32 16.06 11.90
C ALA A 181 -24.10 14.54 11.98
N VAL A 182 -22.83 14.18 12.12
CA VAL A 182 -22.36 12.84 12.53
C VAL A 182 -21.61 12.99 13.85
N THR A 183 -21.90 12.16 14.84
CA THR A 183 -21.30 12.26 16.18
C THR A 183 -21.00 10.86 16.72
N SER A 184 -20.08 10.76 17.69
CA SER A 184 -19.86 9.50 18.40
C SER A 184 -21.08 9.07 19.21
N PRO A 185 -21.20 7.76 19.55
CA PRO A 185 -22.23 7.25 20.44
C PRO A 185 -22.23 7.92 21.81
N GLU A 186 -21.11 8.47 22.28
CA GLU A 186 -21.05 9.22 23.55
C GLU A 186 -21.54 10.67 23.39
N GLY A 187 -21.59 11.19 22.16
CA GLY A 187 -22.12 12.52 21.87
C GLY A 187 -21.15 13.66 22.18
N ASN A 188 -19.84 13.38 22.26
CA ASN A 188 -18.80 14.37 22.50
C ASN A 188 -18.84 15.49 21.45
N GLU A 189 -18.90 16.75 21.89
CA GLU A 189 -19.03 17.91 21.00
C GLU A 189 -17.81 18.09 20.10
N ASN A 190 -16.63 17.70 20.58
CA ASN A 190 -15.36 17.85 19.86
C ASN A 190 -15.19 16.82 18.73
N GLU A 191 -16.01 15.76 18.72
CA GLU A 191 -16.00 14.70 17.72
C GLU A 191 -17.18 14.84 16.73
N ARG A 192 -17.91 15.95 16.78
CA ARG A 192 -19.05 16.19 15.89
C ARG A 192 -18.57 16.67 14.54
N ILE A 193 -18.95 15.97 13.48
CA ILE A 193 -18.84 16.48 12.11
C ILE A 193 -20.15 17.17 11.79
N LEU A 194 -20.10 18.46 11.44
CA LEU A 194 -21.28 19.31 11.21
C LEU A 194 -21.40 19.71 9.75
N LEU A 195 -22.63 19.75 9.24
CA LEU A 195 -22.95 20.38 7.97
C LEU A 195 -22.72 21.90 8.07
N LYS A 196 -21.82 22.42 7.24
CA LYS A 196 -21.45 23.85 7.23
C LYS A 196 -22.11 24.64 6.13
N SER A 197 -22.22 24.06 4.94
CA SER A 197 -22.76 24.76 3.79
C SER A 197 -23.39 23.82 2.77
N ILE A 198 -24.29 24.39 1.97
CA ILE A 198 -24.98 23.72 0.88
C ILE A 198 -24.80 24.60 -0.35
N HIS A 199 -24.13 24.07 -1.36
CA HIS A 199 -23.85 24.76 -2.60
C HIS A 199 -24.66 24.16 -3.74
N SER A 200 -25.20 25.02 -4.61
CA SER A 200 -25.66 24.60 -5.93
C SER A 200 -24.45 24.43 -6.83
N VAL A 201 -24.32 23.28 -7.48
CA VAL A 201 -23.20 22.96 -8.38
C VAL A 201 -23.75 22.41 -9.69
N ALA A 202 -22.94 22.45 -10.74
CA ALA A 202 -23.22 21.79 -12.02
C ALA A 202 -22.03 20.90 -12.38
N SER A 203 -21.80 19.87 -11.56
CA SER A 203 -20.67 18.95 -11.72
C SER A 203 -21.12 17.71 -12.47
N THR A 204 -20.28 17.20 -13.37
CA THR A 204 -20.52 15.93 -14.05
C THR A 204 -19.21 15.18 -14.15
N ILE A 205 -19.25 13.90 -13.81
CA ILE A 205 -18.13 12.97 -13.97
C ILE A 205 -18.47 11.93 -15.02
N GLN A 206 -17.46 11.48 -15.75
CA GLN A 206 -17.52 10.34 -16.64
C GLN A 206 -16.94 9.13 -15.90
N PHE A 207 -17.72 8.08 -15.71
CA PHE A 207 -17.28 6.88 -15.03
C PHE A 207 -18.05 5.69 -15.61
N ASN A 208 -17.34 4.77 -16.26
CA ASN A 208 -17.96 3.53 -16.74
C ASN A 208 -17.87 2.49 -15.64
N LEU A 209 -18.81 2.55 -14.69
CA LEU A 209 -18.81 1.73 -13.49
C LEU A 209 -18.68 0.24 -13.79
N ASP A 210 -19.48 -0.29 -14.73
CA ASP A 210 -19.48 -1.72 -15.08
C ASP A 210 -18.12 -2.18 -15.63
N LYS A 211 -17.52 -1.39 -16.52
CA LYS A 211 -16.21 -1.69 -17.10
C LYS A 211 -15.12 -1.65 -16.04
N GLU A 212 -15.15 -0.64 -15.18
CA GLU A 212 -14.14 -0.43 -14.14
C GLU A 212 -14.23 -1.50 -13.05
N LEU A 213 -15.44 -1.89 -12.63
CA LEU A 213 -15.65 -3.01 -11.71
C LEU A 213 -15.17 -4.33 -12.30
N ALA A 214 -15.43 -4.60 -13.59
CA ALA A 214 -14.94 -5.80 -14.26
C ALA A 214 -13.40 -5.84 -14.29
N ALA A 215 -12.76 -4.73 -14.66
CA ALA A 215 -11.30 -4.61 -14.67
C ALA A 215 -10.69 -4.66 -13.25
N TYR A 216 -11.40 -4.13 -12.25
CA TYR A 216 -11.01 -4.26 -10.85
C TYR A 216 -11.07 -5.71 -10.38
N GLN A 217 -12.15 -6.43 -10.67
CA GLN A 217 -12.31 -7.84 -10.30
C GLN A 217 -11.26 -8.72 -10.98
N GLU A 218 -10.99 -8.53 -12.27
CA GLU A 218 -9.94 -9.26 -13.00
C GLU A 218 -8.56 -9.06 -12.36
N ARG A 219 -8.22 -7.81 -12.00
CA ARG A 219 -6.96 -7.49 -11.28
C ARG A 219 -6.91 -8.13 -9.90
N LYS A 220 -8.01 -8.05 -9.14
CA LYS A 220 -8.12 -8.66 -7.81
C LYS A 220 -7.96 -10.18 -7.88
N ASP A 221 -8.66 -10.84 -8.79
CA ASP A 221 -8.56 -12.29 -9.01
C ASP A 221 -7.15 -12.70 -9.45
N SER A 222 -6.49 -11.86 -10.26
CA SER A 222 -5.10 -12.09 -10.66
C SER A 222 -4.13 -11.96 -9.48
N LEU A 223 -4.30 -10.94 -8.64
CA LEU A 223 -3.44 -10.72 -7.47
C LEU A 223 -3.66 -11.80 -6.41
N GLN A 224 -4.91 -12.19 -6.17
CA GLN A 224 -5.23 -13.27 -5.25
C GLN A 224 -4.62 -14.61 -5.72
N LYS A 225 -4.58 -14.88 -7.03
CA LYS A 225 -3.86 -16.05 -7.55
C LYS A 225 -2.36 -15.99 -7.31
N VAL A 226 -1.75 -14.81 -7.49
CA VAL A 226 -0.32 -14.62 -7.19
C VAL A 226 -0.06 -14.79 -5.71
N GLU A 227 -0.91 -14.26 -4.84
CA GLU A 227 -0.81 -14.41 -3.38
C GLU A 227 -1.01 -15.88 -2.94
N GLU A 228 -1.99 -16.59 -3.52
CA GLU A 228 -2.19 -18.04 -3.30
C GLU A 228 -1.02 -18.87 -3.85
N GLU A 229 -0.41 -18.47 -4.97
CA GLU A 229 0.78 -19.12 -5.57
C GLU A 229 2.06 -18.80 -4.78
N GLU A 230 2.21 -17.59 -4.25
CA GLU A 230 3.30 -17.18 -3.35
C GLU A 230 3.17 -17.88 -1.99
N GLU A 231 2.00 -17.91 -1.37
CA GLU A 231 1.75 -18.63 -0.11
C GLU A 231 2.07 -20.15 -0.25
N LEU A 232 1.78 -20.73 -1.42
CA LEU A 232 2.21 -22.10 -1.78
C LEU A 232 3.72 -22.22 -2.05
N ALA A 233 4.37 -21.18 -2.57
CA ALA A 233 5.81 -21.17 -2.88
C ALA A 233 6.66 -20.99 -1.61
N TRP A 234 6.20 -20.20 -0.63
CA TRP A 234 6.81 -20.05 0.68
C TRP A 234 6.80 -21.37 1.47
N GLU A 235 5.72 -22.15 1.37
CA GLU A 235 5.68 -23.48 1.98
C GLU A 235 6.54 -24.56 1.26
N THR A 236 7.09 -24.30 0.06
CA THR A 236 7.73 -25.36 -0.73
C THR A 236 9.10 -25.11 -1.38
N THR A 237 9.72 -23.92 -1.35
CA THR A 237 11.08 -23.77 -1.91
C THR A 237 11.89 -22.58 -1.40
N ASP A 238 13.19 -22.84 -1.09
CA ASP A 238 14.28 -21.83 -1.08
C ASP A 238 14.16 -20.97 -2.35
N MET A 239 13.75 -19.72 -2.20
CA MET A 239 13.86 -18.77 -3.30
C MET A 239 15.33 -18.39 -3.45
N ALA A 240 15.97 -19.04 -4.42
CA ALA A 240 17.03 -18.39 -5.18
C ALA A 240 16.56 -16.99 -5.54
N ALA A 241 17.43 -16.01 -5.32
CA ALA A 241 17.23 -14.62 -5.69
C ALA A 241 16.90 -14.52 -7.19
N ASP A 242 15.62 -14.65 -7.53
CA ASP A 242 15.10 -14.13 -8.77
C ASP A 242 15.24 -12.62 -8.68
N ALA A 243 15.90 -12.09 -9.71
CA ALA A 243 16.37 -10.74 -9.82
C ALA A 243 15.38 -9.73 -9.24
N TYR A 244 15.90 -8.91 -8.35
CA TYR A 244 15.37 -7.66 -7.85
C TYR A 244 15.02 -6.73 -9.04
N ASP A 245 13.95 -7.02 -9.77
CA ASP A 245 13.57 -6.35 -11.03
C ASP A 245 12.40 -5.37 -10.86
N SER A 246 11.99 -5.13 -9.61
CA SER A 246 10.81 -4.32 -9.29
C SER A 246 11.13 -2.82 -9.14
N TYR A 247 12.33 -2.43 -8.72
CA TYR A 247 12.63 -1.02 -8.44
C TYR A 247 13.31 -0.26 -9.59
N TYR A 248 13.90 -0.98 -10.55
CA TYR A 248 14.80 -0.39 -11.57
C TYR A 248 14.19 -0.27 -12.97
N ASN A 249 12.99 -0.79 -13.22
CA ASN A 249 12.31 -0.69 -14.52
C ASN A 249 11.42 0.55 -14.68
N TYR A 250 11.22 1.28 -13.59
CA TYR A 250 10.44 2.50 -13.57
C TYR A 250 11.33 3.72 -13.79
N MET A 251 10.75 4.76 -14.39
CA MET A 251 11.47 6.00 -14.67
C MET A 251 12.04 6.62 -13.38
N THR A 252 13.30 7.05 -13.39
CA THR A 252 13.71 8.16 -12.52
C THR A 252 12.85 9.34 -12.94
N GLN A 253 12.13 9.95 -11.99
CA GLN A 253 11.14 10.98 -12.30
C GLN A 253 11.76 12.00 -13.27
N PRO A 254 11.08 12.33 -14.39
CA PRO A 254 11.48 13.52 -15.14
C PRO A 254 11.51 14.68 -14.14
N LYS A 255 12.30 15.73 -14.35
CA LYS A 255 12.38 16.92 -13.45
C LYS A 255 11.04 17.68 -13.25
N PHE A 256 9.96 17.09 -13.74
CA PHE A 256 8.57 17.38 -13.58
C PHE A 256 8.06 16.87 -12.21
N CYS A 257 7.06 17.53 -11.61
CA CYS A 257 6.49 17.20 -10.28
C CYS A 257 7.26 17.68 -9.04
N ASP A 258 7.95 18.82 -9.11
CA ASP A 258 8.41 19.51 -7.88
C ASP A 258 7.22 20.24 -7.20
N TYR A 259 6.62 19.55 -6.23
CA TYR A 259 5.40 19.99 -5.53
C TYR A 259 5.57 21.21 -4.62
N MET A 260 6.81 21.61 -4.29
CA MET A 260 7.03 22.57 -3.21
C MET A 260 6.51 23.98 -3.53
N ASP A 261 6.46 24.35 -4.81
CA ASP A 261 5.92 25.63 -5.25
C ASP A 261 4.41 25.60 -5.51
N PHE A 262 3.79 24.41 -5.65
CA PHE A 262 2.34 24.28 -5.82
C PHE A 262 1.58 24.84 -4.61
N TYR A 263 2.07 24.54 -3.40
CA TYR A 263 1.47 25.02 -2.15
C TYR A 263 1.56 26.54 -1.95
N LYS A 264 2.33 27.25 -2.77
CA LYS A 264 2.40 28.71 -2.76
C LYS A 264 1.29 29.36 -3.60
N LEU A 265 0.58 28.58 -4.41
CA LEU A 265 -0.53 29.07 -5.23
C LEU A 265 -1.74 29.40 -4.37
N LYS A 266 -2.34 30.57 -4.64
CA LYS A 266 -3.54 31.04 -3.93
C LYS A 266 -4.76 30.88 -4.82
N PHE A 267 -5.39 29.71 -4.73
CA PHE A 267 -6.64 29.41 -5.42
C PHE A 267 -7.79 30.23 -4.85
N SER A 268 -8.77 30.57 -5.68
CA SER A 268 -9.94 31.34 -5.23
C SER A 268 -10.93 30.55 -4.36
N SER A 269 -10.77 29.22 -4.30
CA SER A 269 -11.57 28.33 -3.46
C SER A 269 -10.81 27.03 -3.16
N ASP A 270 -11.23 26.34 -2.10
CA ASP A 270 -10.69 25.04 -1.73
C ASP A 270 -11.03 23.94 -2.74
N ASP A 271 -12.11 24.10 -3.50
CA ASP A 271 -12.44 23.18 -4.60
C ASP A 271 -11.44 23.31 -5.75
N ALA A 272 -11.02 24.54 -6.04
CA ALA A 272 -10.04 24.82 -7.07
C ALA A 272 -8.65 24.28 -6.68
N SER A 273 -8.23 24.45 -5.41
CA SER A 273 -6.98 23.88 -4.92
C SER A 273 -7.01 22.34 -4.89
N THR A 274 -8.14 21.76 -4.46
CA THR A 274 -8.39 20.31 -4.46
C THR A 274 -8.31 19.71 -5.86
N MET A 275 -9.03 20.31 -6.82
CA MET A 275 -9.05 19.81 -8.18
C MET A 275 -7.64 19.86 -8.79
N ALA A 276 -6.92 20.95 -8.52
CA ALA A 276 -5.55 21.13 -8.99
C ALA A 276 -4.57 20.15 -8.34
N SER A 277 -4.67 19.88 -7.03
CA SER A 277 -3.78 18.96 -6.33
C SER A 277 -4.02 17.50 -6.72
N SER A 278 -5.29 17.08 -6.80
CA SER A 278 -5.67 15.74 -7.26
C SER A 278 -5.19 15.49 -8.69
N TYR A 279 -5.38 16.47 -9.56
CA TYR A 279 -4.92 16.39 -10.95
C TYR A 279 -3.39 16.36 -11.06
N LEU A 280 -2.68 17.19 -10.28
CA LEU A 280 -1.21 17.14 -10.21
C LEU A 280 -0.73 15.76 -9.75
N GLY A 281 -1.36 15.19 -8.72
CA GLY A 281 -1.12 13.83 -8.28
C GLY A 281 -1.34 12.80 -9.39
N SER A 282 -2.39 12.95 -10.21
CA SER A 282 -2.65 12.07 -11.34
C SER A 282 -1.53 12.12 -12.40
N ILE A 283 -1.17 13.30 -12.94
CA ILE A 283 -0.11 13.40 -13.96
C ILE A 283 1.23 12.87 -13.43
N CYS A 284 1.50 13.09 -12.15
CA CYS A 284 2.75 12.65 -11.52
C CYS A 284 2.76 11.18 -11.11
N SER A 285 1.63 10.59 -10.73
CA SER A 285 1.56 9.15 -10.44
C SER A 285 1.73 8.31 -11.70
N TYR A 286 1.33 8.82 -12.87
CA TYR A 286 1.58 8.14 -14.14
C TYR A 286 3.08 7.88 -14.39
N THR A 287 4.00 8.74 -13.92
CA THR A 287 5.47 8.54 -14.12
C THR A 287 6.05 7.46 -13.25
N TYR A 288 5.50 7.22 -12.05
CA TYR A 288 5.99 6.19 -11.14
C TYR A 288 5.80 4.77 -11.68
N TYR A 289 4.79 4.55 -12.51
CA TYR A 289 4.45 3.22 -13.06
C TYR A 289 4.76 3.07 -14.55
N LEU A 290 5.40 4.08 -15.15
CA LEU A 290 5.82 4.04 -16.55
C LEU A 290 7.07 3.20 -16.70
N LYS A 291 7.01 2.25 -17.64
CA LYS A 291 8.18 1.45 -18.04
C LYS A 291 9.17 2.34 -18.77
N ARG A 292 10.46 2.14 -18.51
CA ARG A 292 11.54 2.73 -19.34
C ARG A 292 11.31 2.39 -20.82
N GLY A 293 11.39 3.37 -21.70
CA GLY A 293 11.09 3.28 -23.14
C GLY A 293 9.73 3.83 -23.58
N ASP A 294 8.83 4.18 -22.65
CA ASP A 294 7.52 4.80 -22.92
C ASP A 294 7.53 6.35 -22.76
N GLU A 295 8.70 6.99 -22.69
CA GLU A 295 8.88 8.40 -22.32
C GLU A 295 8.17 9.35 -23.29
N GLU A 296 8.23 9.08 -24.59
CA GLU A 296 7.56 9.92 -25.60
C GLU A 296 6.03 9.84 -25.48
N LYS A 297 5.49 8.65 -25.17
CA LYS A 297 4.04 8.50 -24.95
C LYS A 297 3.56 9.29 -23.73
N TYR A 298 4.35 9.29 -22.66
CA TYR A 298 4.05 10.10 -21.48
C TYR A 298 4.17 11.59 -21.77
N LYS A 299 5.24 12.00 -22.45
CA LYS A 299 5.47 13.39 -22.88
C LYS A 299 4.30 13.91 -23.71
N GLU A 300 3.82 13.13 -24.68
CA GLU A 300 2.63 13.47 -25.48
C GLU A 300 1.38 13.62 -24.61
N PHE A 301 1.14 12.70 -23.67
CA PHE A 301 0.03 12.78 -22.71
C PHE A 301 0.12 14.03 -21.83
N ALA A 302 1.23 14.23 -21.11
CA ALA A 302 1.43 15.36 -20.21
C ALA A 302 1.32 16.71 -20.94
N LEU A 303 1.92 16.84 -22.13
CA LEU A 303 1.82 18.07 -22.92
C LEU A 303 0.39 18.33 -23.38
N LYS A 304 -0.34 17.32 -23.83
CA LYS A 304 -1.76 17.44 -24.22
C LYS A 304 -2.60 17.92 -23.04
N GLU A 305 -2.42 17.28 -21.89
CA GLU A 305 -3.17 17.53 -20.66
C GLU A 305 -2.87 18.94 -20.11
N ILE A 306 -1.61 19.33 -19.95
CA ILE A 306 -1.26 20.69 -19.46
C ILE A 306 -1.73 21.76 -20.47
N LYS A 307 -1.52 21.57 -21.78
CA LYS A 307 -2.00 22.54 -22.81
C LYS A 307 -3.53 22.66 -22.84
N GLY A 308 -4.26 21.60 -22.50
CA GLY A 308 -5.72 21.57 -22.40
C GLY A 308 -6.29 22.29 -21.16
N MET A 309 -5.48 22.49 -20.12
CA MET A 309 -5.89 22.94 -18.79
C MET A 309 -6.74 24.21 -18.80
N LYS A 310 -6.27 25.29 -19.43
CA LYS A 310 -7.01 26.58 -19.45
C LYS A 310 -8.42 26.46 -20.01
N LYS A 311 -8.65 25.46 -20.88
CA LYS A 311 -9.94 25.24 -21.55
C LYS A 311 -10.79 24.19 -20.84
N ASN A 312 -10.20 23.11 -20.34
CA ASN A 312 -10.93 21.95 -19.85
C ASN A 312 -11.24 22.05 -18.36
N LEU A 313 -10.29 22.49 -17.52
CA LEU A 313 -10.51 22.65 -16.08
C LEU A 313 -11.73 23.54 -15.76
N PRO A 314 -11.93 24.71 -16.40
CA PRO A 314 -13.10 25.54 -16.10
C PRO A 314 -14.45 24.91 -16.45
N LYS A 315 -14.48 23.93 -17.36
CA LYS A 315 -15.73 23.23 -17.73
C LYS A 315 -16.21 22.29 -16.62
N THR A 316 -15.32 21.86 -15.73
CA THR A 316 -15.66 21.00 -14.59
C THR A 316 -16.57 21.71 -13.59
N GLY A 317 -16.56 23.05 -13.58
CA GLY A 317 -17.25 23.86 -12.56
C GLY A 317 -16.58 23.84 -11.19
N LEU A 318 -15.50 23.07 -11.00
CA LEU A 318 -14.78 22.94 -9.73
C LEU A 318 -13.63 23.96 -9.59
N ILE A 319 -13.17 24.51 -10.71
CA ILE A 319 -12.08 25.48 -10.75
C ILE A 319 -12.44 26.65 -11.66
N SER A 320 -12.17 27.87 -11.20
CA SER A 320 -12.48 29.07 -11.97
C SER A 320 -11.53 29.21 -13.16
N LYS A 321 -11.94 29.97 -14.19
CA LYS A 321 -11.06 30.28 -15.33
C LYS A 321 -9.75 30.95 -14.89
N LYS A 322 -9.82 31.82 -13.87
CA LYS A 322 -8.67 32.53 -13.30
C LYS A 322 -7.70 31.54 -12.62
N ASP A 323 -8.23 30.63 -11.82
CA ASP A 323 -7.42 29.63 -11.13
C ASP A 323 -6.81 28.60 -12.08
N ALA A 324 -7.57 28.17 -13.09
CA ALA A 324 -7.06 27.28 -14.14
C ALA A 324 -5.92 27.94 -14.95
N GLU A 325 -5.99 29.26 -15.16
CA GLU A 325 -4.92 30.00 -15.82
C GLU A 325 -3.69 30.13 -14.94
N MET A 326 -3.86 30.42 -13.64
CA MET A 326 -2.75 30.41 -12.67
C MET A 326 -2.08 29.04 -12.60
N PHE A 327 -2.86 27.96 -12.50
CA PHE A 327 -2.35 26.60 -12.42
C PHE A 327 -1.64 26.18 -13.71
N TYR A 328 -2.15 26.58 -14.87
CA TYR A 328 -1.44 26.40 -16.14
C TYR A 328 -0.09 27.12 -16.15
N GLU A 329 -0.02 28.39 -15.72
CA GLU A 329 1.25 29.12 -15.73
C GLU A 329 2.26 28.51 -14.74
N PHE A 330 1.79 27.91 -13.64
CA PHE A 330 2.62 27.11 -12.75
C PHE A 330 3.24 25.90 -13.47
N LEU A 331 2.43 25.12 -14.18
CA LEU A 331 2.87 23.95 -14.97
C LEU A 331 3.53 24.30 -16.31
N LYS A 332 3.66 25.59 -16.64
CA LYS A 332 4.31 26.00 -17.89
C LYS A 332 5.82 25.79 -17.83
N LYS A 333 6.43 26.01 -16.65
CA LYS A 333 7.83 25.67 -16.39
C LYS A 333 8.09 24.18 -16.63
N ASP A 334 7.10 23.36 -16.30
CA ASP A 334 7.12 21.93 -16.51
C ASP A 334 6.97 21.54 -17.98
N ILE A 335 6.11 22.22 -18.76
CA ILE A 335 6.04 22.04 -20.23
C ILE A 335 7.41 22.28 -20.87
N GLU A 336 8.10 23.37 -20.50
CA GLU A 336 9.41 23.70 -21.06
C GLU A 336 10.47 22.65 -20.68
N ALA A 337 10.44 22.14 -19.45
CA ALA A 337 11.29 21.05 -19.02
C ALA A 337 11.00 19.74 -19.78
N ILE A 338 9.72 19.37 -19.92
CA ILE A 338 9.27 18.17 -20.66
C ILE A 338 9.70 18.24 -22.13
N GLU A 339 9.54 19.39 -22.78
CA GLU A 339 9.92 19.57 -24.20
C GLU A 339 11.43 19.40 -24.42
N LEU A 340 12.25 19.79 -23.45
CA LEU A 340 13.72 19.65 -23.46
C LEU A 340 14.22 18.28 -23.00
N THR A 341 13.34 17.41 -22.49
CA THR A 341 13.73 16.07 -22.04
C THR A 341 13.76 15.14 -23.25
N GLU A 342 14.91 14.50 -23.47
CA GLU A 342 15.09 13.41 -24.44
C GLU A 342 15.08 12.06 -23.69
N PRO A 343 14.53 10.99 -24.28
CA PRO A 343 14.64 9.66 -23.70
C PRO A 343 16.11 9.28 -23.58
N LEU A 344 16.48 8.65 -22.46
CA LEU A 344 17.84 8.13 -22.28
C LEU A 344 18.13 7.05 -23.32
N THR A 345 19.34 7.07 -23.86
CA THR A 345 19.83 5.98 -24.70
C THR A 345 20.06 4.72 -23.86
N GLN A 346 20.08 3.55 -24.52
CA GLN A 346 20.33 2.27 -23.84
C GLN A 346 21.67 2.26 -23.07
N GLU A 347 22.67 3.00 -23.56
CA GLU A 347 23.98 3.12 -22.92
C GLU A 347 23.92 4.02 -21.68
N GLU A 348 23.13 5.11 -21.71
CA GLU A 348 22.92 5.97 -20.54
C GLU A 348 22.10 5.26 -19.45
N ILE A 349 21.11 4.48 -19.83
CA ILE A 349 20.34 3.62 -18.92
C ILE A 349 21.27 2.63 -18.20
N ALA A 350 22.19 2.00 -18.94
CA ALA A 350 23.15 1.05 -18.36
C ALA A 350 24.15 1.75 -17.41
N ALA A 351 24.58 2.98 -17.73
CA ALA A 351 25.47 3.76 -16.90
C ALA A 351 24.80 4.26 -15.61
N GLU A 352 23.53 4.68 -15.66
CA GLU A 352 22.76 5.12 -14.50
C GLU A 352 22.45 3.96 -13.54
N ASN A 353 22.10 2.79 -14.08
CA ASN A 353 21.96 1.57 -13.28
C ASN A 353 23.26 1.23 -12.53
N ALA A 354 24.40 1.26 -13.23
CA ALA A 354 25.70 0.98 -12.61
C ALA A 354 26.08 2.02 -11.52
N ALA A 355 25.65 3.27 -11.66
CA ALA A 355 25.86 4.31 -10.65
C ALA A 355 24.95 4.14 -9.43
N LEU A 356 23.68 3.78 -9.64
CA LEU A 356 22.72 3.48 -8.57
C LEU A 356 23.13 2.22 -7.80
N ASP A 357 23.62 1.18 -8.49
CA ASP A 357 24.18 -0.02 -7.86
C ASP A 357 25.35 0.32 -6.92
N ALA A 358 26.20 1.26 -7.33
CA ALA A 358 27.32 1.74 -6.51
C ALA A 358 26.86 2.62 -5.33
N GLU A 359 25.82 3.44 -5.50
CA GLU A 359 25.25 4.27 -4.43
C GLU A 359 24.48 3.42 -3.40
N TYR A 360 23.72 2.42 -3.84
CA TYR A 360 23.08 1.45 -2.96
C TYR A 360 24.11 0.68 -2.13
N ALA A 361 25.19 0.21 -2.75
CA ALA A 361 26.30 -0.42 -2.05
C ALA A 361 26.97 0.51 -1.02
N ALA A 362 27.03 1.82 -1.29
CA ALA A 362 27.56 2.82 -0.35
C ALA A 362 26.58 3.18 0.78
N ASN A 363 25.27 3.23 0.51
CA ASN A 363 24.23 3.48 1.50
C ASN A 363 24.02 2.28 2.44
N LEU A 364 24.18 1.05 1.95
CA LEU A 364 24.23 -0.15 2.77
C LEU A 364 25.37 -0.06 3.80
N ALA A 365 26.56 0.36 3.34
CA ALA A 365 27.71 0.63 4.22
C ALA A 365 27.51 1.82 5.19
N GLY A 366 26.60 2.76 4.87
CA GLY A 366 26.23 3.89 5.73
C GLY A 366 25.14 3.54 6.76
N ALA A 367 24.19 2.68 6.40
CA ALA A 367 23.16 2.15 7.29
C ALA A 367 23.79 1.25 8.37
N GLU A 368 24.74 0.40 7.99
CA GLU A 368 25.61 -0.37 8.90
C GLU A 368 26.37 0.53 9.89
N ALA A 369 26.67 1.79 9.53
CA ALA A 369 27.32 2.77 10.41
C ALA A 369 26.33 3.58 11.28
N ALA A 370 25.06 3.71 10.89
CA ALA A 370 24.02 4.43 11.63
C ALA A 370 23.34 3.54 12.69
N GLU A 371 23.19 2.25 12.41
CA GLU A 371 22.75 1.22 13.36
C GLU A 371 23.65 1.23 14.61
N ALA A 372 24.97 1.33 14.40
CA ALA A 372 25.99 1.48 15.45
C ALA A 372 25.87 2.75 16.33
N VAL A 373 25.11 3.77 15.89
CA VAL A 373 24.85 5.01 16.66
C VAL A 373 23.49 4.96 17.37
N SER A 374 22.50 4.27 16.80
CA SER A 374 21.18 4.11 17.41
C SER A 374 21.19 3.18 18.63
N ASP A 375 22.03 2.13 18.59
CA ASP A 375 22.33 1.24 19.73
C ASP A 375 22.92 1.99 20.93
N ALA A 376 23.62 3.10 20.69
CA ALA A 376 24.19 3.93 21.74
C ALA A 376 23.16 4.84 22.45
N ALA A 377 21.97 5.04 21.87
CA ALA A 377 20.98 6.01 22.36
C ALA A 377 19.72 5.38 22.98
N GLY A 378 19.51 4.07 22.86
CA GLY A 378 18.52 3.31 23.64
C GLY A 378 17.07 3.72 23.43
N ILE A 379 16.61 3.83 22.18
CA ILE A 379 15.20 4.09 21.86
C ILE A 379 14.73 3.04 20.85
N TYR A 380 13.97 2.03 21.28
CA TYR A 380 12.61 1.69 20.79
C TYR A 380 12.10 0.36 21.36
N ASP A 381 10.80 0.36 21.69
CA ASP A 381 9.98 -0.77 22.16
C ASP A 381 9.67 -1.80 21.04
N GLU A 382 9.31 -2.99 21.51
CA GLU A 382 9.25 -4.34 20.91
C GLU A 382 8.26 -4.55 19.73
N TYR A 383 8.75 -5.11 18.62
CA TYR A 383 8.00 -5.78 17.54
C TYR A 383 8.57 -7.20 17.39
N GLU A 384 7.73 -8.25 17.39
CA GLU A 384 8.21 -9.63 17.16
C GLU A 384 8.53 -9.86 15.66
N PRO A 385 9.72 -10.38 15.31
CA PRO A 385 10.17 -10.53 13.94
C PRO A 385 9.57 -11.76 13.23
N TYR A 386 9.37 -11.63 11.92
CA TYR A 386 9.01 -12.72 11.02
C TYR A 386 10.16 -13.75 10.90
N VAL A 387 9.83 -15.05 11.00
CA VAL A 387 10.79 -16.17 10.98
C VAL A 387 10.61 -16.98 9.69
N TYR A 388 11.67 -17.12 8.89
CA TYR A 388 11.69 -17.89 7.64
C TYR A 388 11.52 -19.40 7.84
N ASP A 389 10.97 -20.08 6.84
CA ASP A 389 10.83 -21.54 6.84
C ASP A 389 12.16 -22.28 6.80
N TYR A 390 12.25 -23.38 7.55
CA TYR A 390 13.46 -24.17 7.67
C TYR A 390 13.69 -25.06 6.45
N ASN A 391 14.73 -24.78 5.66
CA ASN A 391 15.22 -25.65 4.59
C ASN A 391 16.69 -26.03 4.81
N SER A 392 17.06 -27.31 4.79
CA SER A 392 18.41 -27.76 5.18
C SER A 392 19.25 -28.20 3.97
N THR A 393 20.46 -27.65 3.81
CA THR A 393 21.32 -27.90 2.63
C THR A 393 22.48 -28.87 2.91
N TYR A 394 22.55 -29.45 4.12
CA TYR A 394 23.69 -30.26 4.57
C TYR A 394 24.07 -31.44 3.67
N GLN A 395 23.11 -32.04 2.96
CA GLN A 395 23.38 -33.22 2.13
C GLN A 395 24.12 -32.88 0.83
N THR A 396 24.08 -31.62 0.41
CA THR A 396 24.67 -31.15 -0.85
C THR A 396 25.96 -30.36 -0.66
N LEU A 397 26.28 -29.95 0.59
CA LEU A 397 27.50 -29.23 0.93
C LEU A 397 28.74 -30.08 0.65
N GLN A 398 29.71 -29.50 -0.05
CA GLN A 398 31.02 -30.12 -0.25
C GLN A 398 31.99 -29.68 0.85
N PRO A 399 33.00 -30.48 1.19
CA PRO A 399 33.96 -30.15 2.26
C PRO A 399 34.76 -28.88 1.97
N GLU A 400 34.92 -28.53 0.70
CA GLU A 400 35.59 -27.29 0.25
C GLU A 400 34.75 -26.04 0.50
N ASP A 401 33.43 -26.19 0.69
CA ASP A 401 32.50 -25.08 0.92
C ASP A 401 32.53 -24.62 2.39
N SER A 402 33.29 -25.30 3.25
CA SER A 402 33.44 -24.93 4.66
C SER A 402 34.41 -23.77 4.84
N SER A 403 33.87 -22.62 5.25
CA SER A 403 34.64 -21.49 5.77
C SER A 403 34.35 -21.31 7.26
N PHE A 404 35.34 -20.90 8.05
CA PHE A 404 35.15 -20.66 9.49
C PHE A 404 35.29 -19.18 9.83
N ALA A 405 34.24 -18.57 10.37
CA ALA A 405 34.28 -17.22 10.90
C ALA A 405 35.34 -17.06 11.99
N VAL A 406 35.60 -18.10 12.79
CA VAL A 406 36.63 -18.11 13.85
C VAL A 406 38.04 -17.87 13.30
N THR A 407 38.31 -18.19 12.03
CA THR A 407 39.61 -17.92 11.40
C THR A 407 39.85 -16.44 11.08
N SER A 408 38.79 -15.61 11.12
CA SER A 408 38.90 -14.16 10.95
C SER A 408 39.27 -13.43 12.24
N LEU A 409 39.29 -14.13 13.39
CA LEU A 409 39.62 -13.53 14.68
C LEU A 409 41.13 -13.33 14.85
N ASN A 410 41.52 -12.13 15.29
CA ASN A 410 42.90 -11.83 15.70
C ASN A 410 43.29 -12.64 16.94
N GLU A 411 44.58 -13.01 17.07
CA GLU A 411 45.08 -13.83 18.18
C GLU A 411 44.77 -13.26 19.58
N ASP A 412 44.71 -11.93 19.73
CA ASP A 412 44.44 -11.25 20.99
C ASP A 412 42.96 -10.87 21.20
N SER A 413 42.06 -11.39 20.35
CA SER A 413 40.63 -11.14 20.46
C SER A 413 40.08 -11.53 21.84
N ASN A 414 39.20 -10.69 22.40
CA ASN A 414 38.54 -10.99 23.66
C ASN A 414 37.52 -12.14 23.54
N TYR A 415 37.02 -12.44 22.34
CA TYR A 415 36.10 -13.56 22.09
C TYR A 415 36.71 -14.91 22.47
N TRP A 416 38.04 -15.07 22.35
CA TRP A 416 38.74 -16.29 22.77
C TRP A 416 38.55 -16.66 24.25
N LYS A 417 38.19 -15.69 25.10
CA LYS A 417 37.93 -15.95 26.54
C LYS A 417 36.59 -16.65 26.77
N GLY A 418 35.64 -16.47 25.87
CA GLY A 418 34.31 -17.07 25.94
C GLY A 418 34.16 -18.37 25.14
N MET A 419 35.19 -18.76 24.39
CA MET A 419 35.18 -19.95 23.55
C MET A 419 36.05 -21.06 24.15
N PRO A 420 35.80 -22.34 23.81
CA PRO A 420 36.69 -23.43 24.20
C PRO A 420 38.14 -23.16 23.78
N VAL A 421 39.08 -23.50 24.66
CA VAL A 421 40.52 -23.21 24.47
C VAL A 421 41.06 -23.83 23.19
N TYR A 422 40.49 -24.95 22.76
CA TYR A 422 40.89 -25.65 21.55
C TYR A 422 40.62 -24.84 20.27
N CYS A 423 39.63 -23.94 20.26
CA CYS A 423 39.28 -23.14 19.08
C CYS A 423 40.39 -22.19 18.64
N LYS A 424 41.19 -21.67 19.58
CA LYS A 424 42.38 -20.87 19.28
C LYS A 424 43.51 -21.69 18.64
N LYS A 425 43.42 -23.02 18.70
CA LYS A 425 44.46 -23.97 18.33
C LYS A 425 43.96 -25.05 17.37
N LEU A 426 42.94 -24.73 16.57
CA LEU A 426 42.21 -25.66 15.70
C LEU A 426 43.12 -26.53 14.83
N GLU A 427 44.16 -25.96 14.24
CA GLU A 427 45.12 -26.70 13.38
C GLU A 427 45.96 -27.74 14.14
N THR A 428 46.10 -27.59 15.44
CA THR A 428 46.99 -28.43 16.27
C THR A 428 46.24 -29.50 17.06
N ILE A 429 44.90 -29.39 17.14
CA ILE A 429 44.07 -30.35 17.88
C ILE A 429 43.55 -31.48 17.00
N VAL A 430 43.50 -31.28 15.68
CA VAL A 430 43.08 -32.31 14.74
C VAL A 430 44.18 -33.37 14.67
N PRO A 431 43.90 -34.65 15.01
CA PRO A 431 44.89 -35.70 14.94
C PRO A 431 45.40 -35.90 13.52
N GLN A 432 46.64 -36.40 13.40
CA GLN A 432 47.13 -36.84 12.11
C GLN A 432 46.56 -38.23 11.80
N PHE A 433 45.56 -38.26 10.93
CA PHE A 433 44.96 -39.49 10.42
C PHE A 433 45.82 -40.10 9.32
N SER A 434 45.64 -41.41 9.10
CA SER A 434 46.29 -42.10 7.98
C SER A 434 45.67 -41.74 6.62
N ASP A 435 44.43 -41.23 6.65
CA ASP A 435 43.69 -40.73 5.50
C ASP A 435 43.52 -39.20 5.63
N GLU A 436 44.03 -38.47 4.64
CA GLU A 436 44.02 -37.01 4.62
C GLU A 436 42.59 -36.45 4.52
N GLU A 437 41.64 -37.19 3.95
CA GLU A 437 40.24 -36.77 3.88
C GLU A 437 39.60 -36.75 5.27
N ILE A 438 39.91 -37.72 6.14
CA ILE A 438 39.43 -37.70 7.54
C ILE A 438 39.94 -36.47 8.27
N THR A 439 41.19 -36.08 8.01
CA THR A 439 41.81 -34.88 8.63
C THR A 439 41.06 -33.62 8.23
N LYS A 440 40.72 -33.48 6.95
CA LYS A 440 39.98 -32.33 6.41
C LYS A 440 38.58 -32.23 7.01
N HIS A 441 37.83 -33.32 6.99
CA HIS A 441 36.48 -33.38 7.57
C HIS A 441 36.48 -33.13 9.09
N ALA A 442 37.46 -33.69 9.82
CA ALA A 442 37.62 -33.46 11.27
C ALA A 442 37.92 -31.99 11.59
N LYS A 443 38.73 -31.34 10.76
CA LYS A 443 39.02 -29.91 10.86
C LYS A 443 37.78 -29.07 10.57
N ASN A 444 37.04 -29.38 9.52
CA ASN A 444 35.79 -28.71 9.18
C ASN A 444 34.78 -28.80 10.31
N TYR A 445 34.57 -30.01 10.84
CA TYR A 445 33.66 -30.23 11.96
C TYR A 445 34.02 -29.37 13.17
N ALA A 446 35.28 -29.42 13.63
CA ALA A 446 35.71 -28.64 14.79
C ALA A 446 35.69 -27.12 14.54
N GLY A 447 36.00 -26.67 13.31
CA GLY A 447 35.93 -25.26 12.94
C GLY A 447 34.51 -24.71 12.99
N GLN A 448 33.53 -25.47 12.50
CA GLN A 448 32.12 -25.07 12.55
C GLN A 448 31.57 -25.09 13.98
N ILE A 449 32.00 -26.03 14.84
CA ILE A 449 31.65 -26.01 16.26
C ILE A 449 32.21 -24.74 16.94
N CYS A 450 33.44 -24.34 16.61
CA CYS A 450 34.00 -23.08 17.08
C CYS A 450 33.22 -21.86 16.58
N ASP A 451 32.74 -21.87 15.34
CA ASP A 451 31.87 -20.82 14.82
C ASP A 451 30.55 -20.74 15.58
N MET A 452 29.96 -21.87 16.00
CA MET A 452 28.77 -21.85 16.85
C MET A 452 29.03 -21.18 18.19
N TYR A 453 30.16 -21.46 18.86
CA TYR A 453 30.54 -20.76 20.09
C TYR A 453 30.81 -19.27 19.85
N LEU A 454 31.37 -18.90 18.69
CA LEU A 454 31.55 -17.51 18.30
C LEU A 454 30.20 -16.82 18.07
N GLY A 455 29.23 -17.52 17.50
CA GLY A 455 27.88 -17.03 17.19
C GLY A 455 27.03 -16.67 18.40
N GLU A 456 27.47 -17.02 19.62
CA GLU A 456 26.86 -16.57 20.89
C GLU A 456 27.24 -15.12 21.24
N PHE A 457 28.22 -14.52 20.53
CA PHE A 457 28.66 -13.16 20.75
C PHE A 457 28.12 -12.23 19.65
N GLU A 458 27.64 -11.05 20.05
CA GLU A 458 27.13 -10.01 19.16
C GLU A 458 28.21 -9.52 18.18
N GLY A 459 27.80 -9.17 16.95
CA GLY A 459 28.68 -8.61 15.92
C GLY A 459 29.58 -9.63 15.22
N THR A 460 29.18 -10.90 15.18
CA THR A 460 29.94 -11.96 14.51
C THR A 460 29.33 -12.31 13.16
N SER A 461 30.18 -12.61 12.17
CA SER A 461 29.77 -13.00 10.81
C SER A 461 29.35 -14.47 10.70
N VAL A 462 28.91 -15.07 11.81
CA VAL A 462 28.54 -16.48 11.86
C VAL A 462 27.17 -16.63 11.22
N TRP A 463 27.11 -17.39 10.13
CA TRP A 463 25.86 -17.77 9.51
C TRP A 463 25.32 -19.03 10.18
N HIS A 464 24.56 -18.89 11.28
CA HIS A 464 24.17 -20.01 12.16
C HIS A 464 23.51 -21.18 11.42
N LYS A 465 22.62 -20.90 10.47
CA LYS A 465 21.97 -21.96 9.67
C LYS A 465 22.98 -22.72 8.81
N GLY A 466 23.86 -22.01 8.11
CA GLY A 466 24.89 -22.64 7.28
C GLY A 466 25.90 -23.42 8.10
N THR A 467 26.31 -22.89 9.25
CA THR A 467 27.21 -23.57 10.20
C THR A 467 26.58 -24.85 10.74
N LEU A 468 25.29 -24.83 11.12
CA LEU A 468 24.54 -26.03 11.55
C LEU A 468 24.43 -27.07 10.42
N ASP A 469 24.13 -26.64 9.20
CA ASP A 469 24.07 -27.52 8.03
C ASP A 469 25.47 -28.11 7.72
N ALA A 470 26.55 -27.35 7.86
CA ALA A 470 27.92 -27.83 7.70
C ALA A 470 28.30 -28.87 8.77
N ILE A 471 28.05 -28.59 10.06
CA ILE A 471 28.24 -29.56 11.16
C ILE A 471 27.53 -30.88 10.85
N ARG A 472 26.29 -30.80 10.36
CA ARG A 472 25.48 -31.97 10.02
C ARG A 472 26.03 -32.73 8.80
N SER A 473 26.57 -32.03 7.80
CA SER A 473 27.25 -32.64 6.65
C SER A 473 28.47 -33.45 7.08
N GLU A 474 29.30 -32.86 7.94
CA GLU A 474 30.53 -33.49 8.44
C GLU A 474 30.23 -34.74 9.30
N GLN A 475 29.21 -34.68 10.17
CA GLN A 475 28.73 -35.85 10.91
C GLN A 475 28.25 -36.96 9.97
N LEU A 476 27.55 -36.60 8.90
CA LEU A 476 27.07 -37.55 7.91
C LEU A 476 28.23 -38.25 7.20
N TYR A 477 29.28 -37.51 6.82
CA TYR A 477 30.49 -38.09 6.24
C TYR A 477 31.14 -39.12 7.17
N PHE A 478 31.34 -38.79 8.44
CA PHE A 478 31.95 -39.71 9.41
C PHE A 478 31.11 -40.97 9.58
N ASN A 479 29.79 -40.84 9.68
CA ASN A 479 28.89 -41.96 9.84
C ASN A 479 28.90 -42.89 8.61
N ASN A 480 28.85 -42.32 7.40
CA ASN A 480 28.77 -43.08 6.16
C ASN A 480 30.08 -43.79 5.79
N ASN A 481 31.22 -43.22 6.20
CA ASN A 481 32.54 -43.78 5.88
C ASN A 481 33.19 -44.50 7.07
N ARG A 482 32.51 -44.55 8.23
CA ARG A 482 33.03 -45.15 9.47
C ARG A 482 33.60 -46.54 9.26
N ASP A 483 32.91 -47.41 8.54
CA ASP A 483 33.34 -48.80 8.33
C ASP A 483 34.53 -48.94 7.37
N LYS A 484 34.81 -47.91 6.57
CA LYS A 484 35.95 -47.84 5.64
C LYS A 484 37.21 -47.35 6.32
N PHE A 485 37.08 -46.60 7.43
CA PHE A 485 38.21 -46.10 8.18
C PHE A 485 38.99 -47.24 8.84
N SER A 486 40.32 -47.08 8.92
CA SER A 486 41.16 -48.04 9.63
C SER A 486 40.75 -48.11 11.11
N LYS A 487 41.03 -49.24 11.78
CA LYS A 487 40.75 -49.37 13.22
C LYS A 487 41.39 -48.23 14.03
N LYS A 488 42.61 -47.85 13.66
CA LYS A 488 43.37 -46.78 14.31
C LYS A 488 42.71 -45.41 14.10
N ASP A 489 42.33 -45.08 12.87
CA ASP A 489 41.73 -43.77 12.55
C ASP A 489 40.34 -43.63 13.19
N ARG A 490 39.57 -44.72 13.31
CA ARG A 490 38.31 -44.71 14.07
C ARG A 490 38.50 -44.41 15.55
N GLU A 491 39.50 -45.04 16.17
CA GLU A 491 39.81 -44.81 17.58
C GLU A 491 40.23 -43.35 17.80
N LEU A 492 41.10 -42.82 16.94
CA LEU A 492 41.53 -41.41 16.97
C LEU A 492 40.39 -40.43 16.71
N LEU A 493 39.49 -40.72 15.76
CA LEU A 493 38.36 -39.85 15.44
C LEU A 493 37.36 -39.82 16.59
N ASN A 494 37.04 -40.97 17.19
CA ASN A 494 36.16 -41.01 18.35
C ASN A 494 36.79 -40.26 19.54
N GLU A 495 38.10 -40.43 19.77
CA GLU A 495 38.81 -39.70 20.83
C GLU A 495 38.79 -38.19 20.57
N PHE A 496 39.07 -37.75 19.34
CA PHE A 496 38.99 -36.35 18.94
C PHE A 496 37.60 -35.76 19.16
N LEU A 497 36.55 -36.40 18.63
CA LEU A 497 35.18 -35.90 18.73
C LEU A 497 34.68 -35.86 20.19
N ASN A 498 35.10 -36.82 21.04
CA ASN A 498 34.74 -36.82 22.46
C ASN A 498 35.52 -35.78 23.28
N ASN A 499 36.61 -35.23 22.74
CA ASN A 499 37.43 -34.21 23.38
C ASN A 499 37.11 -32.79 22.86
N LEU A 500 36.31 -32.66 21.81
CA LEU A 500 35.61 -31.42 21.49
C LEU A 500 34.43 -31.35 22.48
N ASP A 501 34.38 -30.27 23.27
CA ASP A 501 33.41 -30.08 24.39
C ASP A 501 32.01 -30.63 24.12
#